data_AF-A0A9J6E0M8-F1
#
_entry.id   AF-A0A9J6E0M8-F1
#
_cell.length_a   1.000
_cell.length_b   1.000
_cell.length_c   1.000
_cell.angle_alpha   90.00
_cell.angle_beta   90.00
_cell.angle_gamma   90.00
#
_symmetry.space_group_name_H-M   'P 1'
#
loop_
_entity.id
_entity.type
_entity.pdbx_description
1 polymer ?
#
loop_
_entity_poly.entity_id
_entity_poly.type
_entity_poly.pdbx_seq_one_letter_code
_entity_poly.pdbx_strand_id
1 'polypeptide(L)'
;MFIPLFHAWVQPVASFATRGAAPSFHLAKIVVESVLKLESYGATIIGVVSDGAGNNRSMWTHVGISGKLSQPVNKIPHPTLEEGRSLHFMCDVLHIVKCVRNHLLAHTYGKAGSDSVNFEQYKKLHETEENQQLKVIIEFLDMLNSTEEESVNNNTKLFASQMTTESLRVTLMSVIDIITWPHNKDVRYVLTAKLNQDPLERFFGVVRSFGGDEDHSTITHFGQIFRLLSLYTPLKMATKGNCTSEADPVLVSVKHSLSAKKLEALSRKEDHQRKLATVIGQIELQEDVDGDAL
;
A
#
# COMPACT_ATOMS: atom_id res chain seq x y z
N MET A 1 -7.78 -1.85 1.35
CA MET A 1 -8.91 -0.90 1.21
C MET A 1 -8.76 -0.21 -0.13
N PHE A 2 -9.86 0.07 -0.85
CA PHE A 2 -9.81 0.85 -2.08
C PHE A 2 -10.05 2.33 -1.78
N ILE A 3 -9.19 3.19 -2.32
CA ILE A 3 -9.19 4.64 -2.12
C ILE A 3 -9.10 5.31 -3.50
N PRO A 4 -10.22 5.78 -4.08
CA PRO A 4 -10.21 6.52 -5.34
C PRO A 4 -9.56 7.90 -5.18
N LEU A 5 -8.60 8.22 -6.07
CA LEU A 5 -7.93 9.53 -6.06
C LEU A 5 -8.89 10.70 -6.28
N PHE A 6 -9.86 10.57 -7.18
CA PHE A 6 -10.72 11.68 -7.60
C PHE A 6 -12.10 11.69 -6.94
N HIS A 7 -12.42 10.71 -6.09
CA HIS A 7 -13.72 10.63 -5.42
C HIS A 7 -13.59 10.61 -3.89
N ALA A 8 -14.56 11.18 -3.19
CA ALA A 8 -14.54 11.33 -1.73
C ALA A 8 -15.23 10.16 -1.02
N TRP A 9 -14.83 8.93 -1.34
CA TRP A 9 -15.27 7.71 -0.64
C TRP A 9 -14.10 6.74 -0.51
N VAL A 10 -14.22 5.78 0.41
CA VAL A 10 -13.29 4.66 0.57
C VAL A 10 -14.10 3.40 0.84
N GLN A 11 -13.56 2.24 0.47
CA GLN A 11 -14.28 0.99 0.67
C GLN A 11 -13.35 -0.15 1.07
N PRO A 12 -13.66 -0.89 2.15
CA PRO A 12 -13.01 -2.17 2.40
C PRO A 12 -13.41 -3.16 1.30
N VAL A 13 -12.43 -3.74 0.61
CA VAL A 13 -12.65 -4.62 -0.56
C VAL A 13 -12.31 -6.09 -0.30
N ALA A 14 -11.46 -6.35 0.70
CA ALA A 14 -11.03 -7.69 1.04
C ALA A 14 -10.62 -7.79 2.52
N SER A 15 -10.78 -8.97 3.09
CA SER A 15 -10.28 -9.34 4.41
C SER A 15 -9.93 -10.83 4.40
N PHE A 16 -8.75 -11.16 4.91
CA PHE A 16 -8.23 -12.52 4.98
C PHE A 16 -7.80 -12.80 6.42
N ALA A 17 -8.26 -13.91 6.98
CA ALA A 17 -7.88 -14.34 8.31
C ALA A 17 -6.69 -15.29 8.22
N THR A 18 -5.63 -15.01 8.97
CA THR A 18 -4.42 -15.83 9.03
C THR A 18 -4.09 -16.17 10.48
N ARG A 19 -3.42 -17.31 10.69
CA ARG A 19 -2.84 -17.64 12.00
C ARG A 19 -1.50 -16.92 12.13
N GLY A 20 -1.52 -15.74 12.76
CA GLY A 20 -0.35 -14.86 12.85
C GLY A 20 -0.15 -14.01 11.59
N ALA A 21 1.05 -13.44 11.44
CA ALA A 21 1.38 -12.62 10.27
C ALA A 21 1.38 -13.46 8.99
N ALA A 22 0.75 -12.95 7.93
CA ALA A 22 0.74 -13.62 6.64
C ALA A 22 2.18 -13.71 6.09
N PRO A 23 2.58 -14.86 5.52
CA PRO A 23 3.85 -14.96 4.78
C PRO A 23 3.88 -13.95 3.63
N SER A 24 5.02 -13.31 3.44
CA SER A 24 5.24 -12.25 2.44
C SER A 24 4.87 -12.67 1.02
N PHE A 25 5.22 -13.89 0.62
CA PHE A 25 4.87 -14.45 -0.69
C PHE A 25 3.36 -14.59 -0.90
N HIS A 26 2.63 -15.05 0.12
CA HIS A 26 1.16 -15.14 0.05
C HIS A 26 0.53 -13.76 0.02
N LEU A 27 1.12 -12.80 0.73
CA LEU A 27 0.67 -11.42 0.70
C LEU A 27 0.83 -10.80 -0.70
N ALA A 28 1.95 -11.05 -1.38
CA ALA A 28 2.16 -10.63 -2.77
C ALA A 28 1.05 -11.14 -3.70
N LYS A 29 0.72 -12.43 -3.61
CA LYS A 29 -0.37 -13.04 -4.39
C LYS A 29 -1.71 -12.38 -4.10
N ILE A 30 -2.05 -12.19 -2.83
CA ILE A 30 -3.32 -11.56 -2.41
C ILE A 30 -3.44 -10.13 -2.95
N VAL A 31 -2.36 -9.35 -2.92
CA VAL A 31 -2.33 -7.98 -3.44
C VAL A 31 -2.59 -7.99 -4.95
N VAL A 32 -1.84 -8.78 -5.72
CA VAL A 32 -2.00 -8.87 -7.18
C VAL A 32 -3.39 -9.38 -7.57
N GLU A 33 -3.91 -10.39 -6.90
CA GLU A 33 -5.28 -10.88 -7.11
C GLU A 33 -6.33 -9.80 -6.83
N SER A 34 -6.15 -9.01 -5.77
CA SER A 34 -7.05 -7.91 -5.43
C SER A 34 -7.04 -6.83 -6.51
N VAL A 35 -5.86 -6.49 -7.06
CA VAL A 35 -5.71 -5.53 -8.17
C VAL A 35 -6.48 -6.01 -9.39
N LEU A 36 -6.20 -7.24 -9.86
CA LEU A 36 -6.87 -7.83 -11.02
C LEU A 36 -8.39 -7.88 -10.85
N LYS A 37 -8.86 -8.21 -9.64
CA LYS A 37 -10.28 -8.28 -9.36
C LYS A 37 -10.95 -6.92 -9.44
N LEU A 38 -10.34 -5.87 -8.89
CA LEU A 38 -10.86 -4.50 -8.96
C LEU A 38 -10.90 -3.97 -10.39
N GLU A 39 -9.85 -4.23 -11.18
CA GLU A 39 -9.80 -3.88 -12.62
C GLU A 39 -10.92 -4.56 -13.40
N SER A 40 -11.23 -5.83 -13.10
CA SER A 40 -12.34 -6.54 -13.75
C SER A 40 -13.73 -5.92 -13.49
N TYR A 41 -13.85 -5.05 -12.47
CA TYR A 41 -15.06 -4.28 -12.16
C TYR A 41 -14.95 -2.80 -12.59
N GLY A 42 -13.98 -2.45 -13.42
CA GLY A 42 -13.84 -1.11 -14.00
C GLY A 42 -13.07 -0.10 -13.14
N ALA A 43 -12.45 -0.53 -12.03
CA ALA A 43 -11.57 0.35 -11.26
C ALA A 43 -10.17 0.41 -11.89
N THR A 44 -9.67 1.61 -12.14
CA THR A 44 -8.27 1.81 -12.58
C THR A 44 -7.35 1.91 -11.37
N ILE A 45 -6.60 0.84 -11.12
CA ILE A 45 -5.61 0.76 -10.06
C ILE A 45 -4.27 1.26 -10.57
N ILE A 46 -3.69 2.19 -9.83
CA ILE A 46 -2.40 2.82 -10.19
C ILE A 46 -1.31 2.53 -9.15
N GLY A 47 -1.67 2.07 -7.95
CA GLY A 47 -0.69 1.73 -6.95
C GLY A 47 -1.24 1.10 -5.69
N VAL A 48 -0.30 0.59 -4.88
CA VAL A 48 -0.50 -0.11 -3.61
C VAL A 48 0.25 0.63 -2.52
N VAL A 49 -0.44 0.91 -1.41
CA VAL A 49 0.13 1.50 -0.20
C VAL A 49 0.21 0.42 0.89
N SER A 50 1.36 0.27 1.52
CA SER A 50 1.53 -0.59 2.71
C SER A 50 2.34 0.12 3.80
N ASP A 51 2.34 -0.41 5.02
CA ASP A 51 3.31 0.04 6.02
C ASP A 51 4.74 -0.43 5.68
N GLY A 52 5.70 0.03 6.47
CA GLY A 52 7.12 -0.32 6.34
C GLY A 52 7.56 -1.53 7.16
N ALA A 53 6.67 -2.43 7.56
CA ALA A 53 7.02 -3.63 8.32
C ALA A 53 7.79 -4.66 7.47
N GLY A 54 8.56 -5.54 8.13
CA GLY A 54 9.43 -6.52 7.47
C GLY A 54 8.71 -7.39 6.42
N ASN A 55 7.53 -7.92 6.75
CA ASN A 55 6.77 -8.77 5.83
C ASN A 55 6.28 -8.01 4.58
N ASN A 56 5.90 -6.74 4.72
CA ASN A 56 5.47 -5.92 3.59
C ASN A 56 6.63 -5.59 2.66
N ARG A 57 7.84 -5.39 3.20
CA ARG A 57 9.05 -5.20 2.39
C ARG A 57 9.47 -6.48 1.68
N SER A 58 9.42 -7.63 2.35
CA SER A 58 9.68 -8.91 1.68
C SER A 58 8.65 -9.17 0.58
N MET A 59 7.38 -8.79 0.79
CA MET A 59 6.35 -8.81 -0.24
C MET A 59 6.70 -7.91 -1.43
N TRP A 60 7.25 -6.72 -1.20
CA TRP A 60 7.78 -5.85 -2.27
C TRP A 60 8.91 -6.53 -3.05
N THR A 61 9.86 -7.15 -2.36
CA THR A 61 10.95 -7.89 -3.02
C THR A 61 10.42 -9.01 -3.92
N HIS A 62 9.43 -9.79 -3.46
CA HIS A 62 8.84 -10.85 -4.27
C HIS A 62 8.22 -10.33 -5.57
N VAL A 63 7.65 -9.12 -5.58
CA VAL A 63 7.09 -8.51 -6.80
C VAL A 63 8.14 -7.72 -7.60
N GLY A 64 9.41 -7.72 -7.20
CA GLY A 64 10.51 -7.03 -7.91
C GLY A 64 10.66 -5.55 -7.58
N ILE A 65 10.05 -5.08 -6.49
CA ILE A 65 10.21 -3.70 -5.99
C ILE A 65 11.44 -3.63 -5.09
N SER A 66 12.26 -2.59 -5.27
CA SER A 66 13.52 -2.40 -4.57
C SER A 66 13.72 -0.93 -4.21
N GLY A 67 14.03 -0.66 -2.94
CA GLY A 67 14.43 0.68 -2.50
C GLY A 67 15.95 0.87 -2.43
N LYS A 68 16.73 -0.15 -2.80
CA LYS A 68 18.20 -0.10 -2.74
C LYS A 68 18.72 0.98 -3.68
N LEU A 69 19.69 1.75 -3.20
CA LEU A 69 20.29 2.84 -3.97
C LEU A 69 20.88 2.37 -5.31
N SER A 70 21.50 1.19 -5.34
CA SER A 70 22.14 0.64 -6.55
C SER A 70 21.16 0.28 -7.66
N GLN A 71 19.94 -0.11 -7.30
CA GLN A 71 18.91 -0.57 -8.24
C GLN A 71 17.52 -0.25 -7.69
N PRO A 72 17.11 1.02 -7.72
CA PRO A 72 15.79 1.42 -7.23
C PRO A 72 14.72 1.07 -8.26
N VAL A 73 13.68 0.38 -7.81
CA VAL A 73 12.52 -0.02 -8.61
C VAL A 73 11.26 0.27 -7.79
N ASN A 74 10.45 1.22 -8.24
CA ASN A 74 9.26 1.71 -7.53
C ASN A 74 7.93 1.22 -8.13
N LYS A 75 7.98 0.55 -9.29
CA LYS A 75 6.81 0.08 -10.02
C LYS A 75 7.10 -1.19 -10.82
N ILE A 76 6.03 -1.91 -11.13
CA ILE A 76 6.03 -3.06 -12.02
C ILE A 76 5.12 -2.81 -13.23
N PRO A 77 5.27 -3.56 -14.34
CA PRO A 77 4.24 -3.62 -15.37
C PRO A 77 2.88 -3.95 -14.75
N HIS A 78 1.83 -3.27 -15.20
CA HIS A 78 0.51 -3.47 -14.60
C HIS A 78 0.04 -4.93 -14.76
N PRO A 79 -0.53 -5.59 -13.73
CA PRO A 79 -0.90 -7.00 -13.81
C PRO A 79 -1.92 -7.35 -14.89
N THR A 80 -2.70 -6.38 -15.39
CA THR A 80 -3.61 -6.59 -16.54
C THR A 80 -2.87 -6.69 -17.89
N LEU A 81 -1.56 -6.44 -17.90
CA LEU A 81 -0.68 -6.46 -19.07
C LEU A 81 -1.08 -5.47 -20.17
N GLU A 82 -1.82 -4.42 -19.82
CA GLU A 82 -2.10 -3.30 -20.70
C GLU A 82 -0.82 -2.49 -20.96
N GLU A 83 -0.56 -2.22 -22.24
CA GLU A 83 0.64 -1.50 -22.67
C GLU A 83 0.68 -0.07 -22.07
N GLY A 84 1.84 0.32 -21.55
CA GLY A 84 2.06 1.64 -20.96
C GLY A 84 1.45 1.84 -19.57
N ARG A 85 0.87 0.80 -18.94
CA ARG A 85 0.41 0.87 -17.55
C ARG A 85 1.43 0.26 -16.58
N SER A 86 1.55 0.90 -15.42
CA SER A 86 2.37 0.42 -14.33
C SER A 86 1.58 0.38 -13.03
N LEU A 87 1.96 -0.53 -12.14
CA LEU A 87 1.46 -0.57 -10.76
C LEU A 87 2.58 -0.09 -9.83
N HIS A 88 2.34 1.04 -9.16
CA HIS A 88 3.31 1.67 -8.26
C HIS A 88 3.18 1.12 -6.83
N PHE A 89 4.30 1.00 -6.12
CA PHE A 89 4.33 0.61 -4.72
C PHE A 89 4.83 1.77 -3.87
N MET A 90 4.24 1.97 -2.69
CA MET A 90 4.63 3.05 -1.78
C MET A 90 4.40 2.66 -0.33
N CYS A 91 5.26 3.18 0.55
CA CYS A 91 5.13 3.03 1.99
C CYS A 91 4.28 4.18 2.52
N ASP A 92 3.53 3.95 3.59
CA ASP A 92 2.85 5.05 4.26
C ASP A 92 3.86 6.08 4.79
N VAL A 93 3.74 7.30 4.26
CA VAL A 93 4.56 8.47 4.60
C VAL A 93 4.50 8.77 6.09
N LEU A 94 3.33 8.67 6.73
CA LEU A 94 3.22 8.95 8.17
C LEU A 94 3.97 7.90 9.01
N HIS A 95 4.03 6.65 8.55
CA HIS A 95 4.84 5.63 9.18
C HIS A 95 6.33 5.92 9.03
N ILE A 96 6.76 6.35 7.84
CA ILE A 96 8.16 6.73 7.59
C ILE A 96 8.58 7.88 8.50
N VAL A 97 7.76 8.93 8.61
CA VAL A 97 8.04 10.09 9.47
C VAL A 97 8.16 9.68 10.95
N LYS A 98 7.28 8.78 11.43
CA LYS A 98 7.40 8.19 12.78
C LYS A 98 8.70 7.41 12.94
N CYS A 99 9.12 6.63 11.94
CA CYS A 99 10.37 5.87 11.97
C CYS A 99 11.60 6.80 12.03
N VAL A 100 11.64 7.86 11.21
CA VAL A 100 12.70 8.89 11.25
C VAL A 100 12.77 9.55 12.62
N ARG A 101 11.63 10.00 13.15
CA ARG A 101 11.54 10.59 14.49
C ARG A 101 12.08 9.64 15.57
N ASN A 102 11.66 8.37 15.54
CA ASN A 102 12.10 7.38 16.51
C ASN A 102 13.61 7.08 16.38
N HIS A 103 14.15 7.09 15.16
CA HIS A 103 15.58 6.91 14.90
C HIS A 103 16.40 8.07 15.45
N LEU A 104 15.98 9.32 15.19
CA LEU A 104 16.61 10.52 15.73
C LEU A 104 16.50 10.59 17.25
N LEU A 105 15.39 10.13 17.84
CA LEU A 105 15.25 10.01 19.30
C LEU A 105 16.23 9.01 19.91
N ALA A 106 16.46 7.88 19.23
CA ALA A 106 17.35 6.82 19.70
C ALA A 106 18.85 7.14 19.52
N HIS A 107 19.21 7.88 18.48
CA HIS A 107 20.60 8.13 18.11
C HIS A 107 21.07 9.59 18.27
N THR A 108 20.17 10.47 18.74
CA THR A 108 20.35 11.92 19.03
C THR A 108 20.79 12.80 17.87
N TYR A 109 21.42 12.24 16.84
CA TYR A 109 21.81 12.90 15.59
C TYR A 109 21.81 11.92 14.42
N GLY A 110 21.70 12.45 13.20
CA GLY A 110 22.00 11.76 11.94
C GLY A 110 22.27 12.76 10.83
N LYS A 111 22.89 12.31 9.73
CA LYS A 111 23.26 13.19 8.61
C LYS A 111 22.14 13.30 7.57
N ALA A 112 21.94 14.50 7.03
CA ALA A 112 21.13 14.79 5.83
C ALA A 112 21.95 15.74 4.94
N GLY A 113 22.53 15.20 3.87
CA GLY A 113 23.64 15.80 3.13
C GLY A 113 24.83 16.09 4.05
N SER A 114 25.42 17.27 3.87
CA SER A 114 26.49 17.78 4.74
C SER A 114 26.02 18.05 6.19
N ASP A 115 24.72 18.29 6.36
CA ASP A 115 24.16 18.84 7.58
C ASP A 115 23.91 17.75 8.63
N SER A 116 24.11 18.12 9.89
CA SER A 116 23.72 17.27 11.02
C SER A 116 22.29 17.61 11.41
N VAL A 117 21.42 16.61 11.35
CA VAL A 117 20.03 16.68 11.80
C VAL A 117 19.91 16.04 13.17
N ASN A 118 19.27 16.72 14.10
CA ASN A 118 18.94 16.26 15.44
C ASN A 118 17.43 16.42 15.70
N PHE A 119 16.98 15.87 16.83
CA PHE A 119 15.56 15.90 17.18
C PHE A 119 15.02 17.33 17.36
N GLU A 120 15.84 18.30 17.76
CA GLU A 120 15.40 19.70 17.94
C GLU A 120 15.05 20.38 16.60
N GLN A 121 15.71 20.01 15.50
CA GLN A 121 15.35 20.49 14.16
C GLN A 121 14.00 19.93 13.70
N TYR A 122 13.66 18.69 14.08
CA TYR A 122 12.34 18.11 13.79
C TYR A 122 11.21 18.91 14.47
N LYS A 123 11.44 19.40 15.70
CA LYS A 123 10.47 20.24 16.43
C LYS A 123 10.24 21.59 15.74
N LYS A 124 11.32 22.23 15.27
CA LYS A 124 11.24 23.49 14.51
C LYS A 124 10.54 23.34 13.17
N LEU A 125 10.72 22.21 12.48
CA LEU A 125 10.05 21.92 11.21
C LEU A 125 8.54 21.88 11.38
N HIS A 126 8.04 21.22 12.43
CA HIS A 126 6.60 21.16 12.73
C HIS A 126 5.97 22.55 12.92
N GLU A 127 6.75 23.53 13.38
CA GLU A 127 6.30 24.91 13.63
C GLU A 127 6.36 25.80 12.36
N THR A 128 7.01 25.36 11.28
CA THR A 128 7.40 26.24 10.15
C THR A 128 6.76 25.88 8.79
N GLU A 129 5.90 24.86 8.70
CA GLU A 129 5.36 24.43 7.40
C GLU A 129 4.26 25.34 6.83
N GLU A 130 4.64 26.24 5.90
CA GLU A 130 3.73 26.80 4.91
C GLU A 130 4.44 26.99 3.55
N ASN A 131 3.77 26.51 2.48
CA ASN A 131 3.98 26.85 1.06
C ASN A 131 5.28 26.42 0.35
N GLN A 132 5.34 25.16 -0.11
CA GLN A 132 5.78 24.70 -1.45
C GLN A 132 5.98 23.18 -1.45
N GLN A 133 5.17 22.40 -2.19
CA GLN A 133 5.11 20.94 -1.98
C GLN A 133 5.80 20.07 -3.04
N LEU A 134 5.95 20.52 -4.29
CA LEU A 134 6.44 19.63 -5.37
C LEU A 134 7.94 19.68 -5.61
N LYS A 135 8.52 20.89 -5.64
CA LYS A 135 9.98 21.06 -5.79
C LYS A 135 10.74 20.40 -4.64
N VAL A 136 10.18 20.47 -3.44
CA VAL A 136 10.71 19.87 -2.22
C VAL A 136 10.83 18.35 -2.30
N ILE A 137 9.88 17.64 -2.94
CA ILE A 137 9.92 16.18 -3.02
C ILE A 137 11.08 15.69 -3.89
N ILE A 138 11.35 16.38 -5.01
CA ILE A 138 12.46 16.05 -5.91
C ILE A 138 13.79 16.36 -5.23
N GLU A 139 13.94 17.57 -4.68
CA GLU A 139 15.15 17.98 -3.96
C GLU A 139 15.43 17.08 -2.74
N PHE A 140 14.38 16.61 -2.07
CA PHE A 140 14.52 15.70 -0.94
C PHE A 140 14.94 14.29 -1.39
N LEU A 141 14.47 13.80 -2.53
CA LEU A 141 14.93 12.53 -3.10
C LEU A 141 16.42 12.60 -3.49
N ASP A 142 16.85 13.70 -4.10
CA ASP A 142 18.25 13.94 -4.45
C ASP A 142 19.14 14.03 -3.21
N MET A 143 18.69 14.77 -2.18
CA MET A 143 19.35 14.82 -0.88
C MET A 143 19.44 13.43 -0.23
N LEU A 144 18.36 12.63 -0.29
CA LEU A 144 18.34 11.28 0.28
C LEU A 144 19.34 10.36 -0.41
N ASN A 145 19.51 10.47 -1.73
CA ASN A 145 20.51 9.72 -2.50
C ASN A 145 21.94 10.13 -2.08
N SER A 146 22.27 11.42 -2.13
CA SER A 146 23.62 11.90 -1.83
C SER A 146 24.03 11.62 -0.38
N THR A 147 23.09 11.71 0.57
CA THR A 147 23.33 11.38 1.98
C THR A 147 23.73 9.92 2.18
N GLU A 148 23.07 8.99 1.46
CA GLU A 148 23.40 7.56 1.54
C GLU A 148 24.80 7.28 0.98
N GLU A 149 25.15 7.88 -0.16
CA GLU A 149 26.50 7.78 -0.74
C GLU A 149 27.58 8.34 0.19
N GLU A 150 27.36 9.54 0.75
CA GLU A 150 28.29 10.15 1.69
C GLU A 150 28.41 9.38 3.01
N SER A 151 27.31 8.79 3.49
CA SER A 151 27.30 7.97 4.69
C SER A 151 28.14 6.71 4.53
N VAL A 152 28.02 6.03 3.38
CA VAL A 152 28.84 4.87 3.05
C VAL A 152 30.32 5.25 2.93
N ASN A 153 30.63 6.36 2.24
CA ASN A 153 32.00 6.81 2.03
C ASN A 153 32.69 7.28 3.32
N ASN A 154 31.96 7.99 4.18
CA ASN A 154 32.51 8.60 5.39
C ASN A 154 32.27 7.74 6.66
N ASN A 155 31.65 6.57 6.52
CA ASN A 155 31.24 5.70 7.63
C ASN A 155 30.45 6.45 8.72
N THR A 156 29.51 7.30 8.29
CA THR A 156 28.65 8.10 9.19
C THR A 156 27.24 7.53 9.28
N LYS A 157 26.49 7.88 10.32
CA LYS A 157 25.10 7.44 10.48
C LYS A 157 24.13 8.32 9.72
N LEU A 158 23.22 7.68 8.98
CA LEU A 158 22.07 8.32 8.35
C LEU A 158 21.07 8.87 9.38
N PHE A 159 20.29 9.88 8.98
CA PHE A 159 19.17 10.39 9.77
C PHE A 159 18.00 9.41 9.92
N ALA A 160 18.00 8.33 9.14
CA ALA A 160 17.01 7.28 9.15
C ALA A 160 17.72 5.91 9.04
N SER A 161 17.07 4.83 9.51
CA SER A 161 17.61 3.49 9.29
C SER A 161 17.67 3.18 7.79
N GLN A 162 18.59 2.30 7.36
CA GLN A 162 18.69 1.85 5.97
C GLN A 162 17.32 1.44 5.40
N MET A 163 16.58 0.66 6.19
CA MET A 163 15.23 0.24 5.88
C MET A 163 14.29 1.45 5.67
N THR A 164 14.34 2.46 6.52
CA THR A 164 13.52 3.66 6.36
C THR A 164 13.91 4.46 5.11
N THR A 165 15.20 4.58 4.83
CA THR A 165 15.76 5.24 3.63
C THR A 165 15.26 4.57 2.34
N GLU A 166 15.34 3.25 2.25
CA GLU A 166 14.86 2.49 1.08
C GLU A 166 13.34 2.66 0.87
N SER A 167 12.54 2.57 1.94
CA SER A 167 11.09 2.79 1.87
C SER A 167 10.75 4.22 1.44
N LEU A 168 11.50 5.20 1.93
CA LEU A 168 11.32 6.59 1.58
C LEU A 168 11.66 6.84 0.10
N ARG A 169 12.74 6.25 -0.41
CA ARG A 169 13.14 6.32 -1.83
C ARG A 169 12.04 5.81 -2.76
N VAL A 170 11.53 4.59 -2.51
CA VAL A 170 10.42 4.01 -3.30
C VAL A 170 9.19 4.91 -3.26
N THR A 171 8.86 5.42 -2.08
CA THR A 171 7.66 6.27 -1.87
C THR A 171 7.78 7.59 -2.63
N LEU A 172 8.91 8.28 -2.52
CA LEU A 172 9.15 9.55 -3.21
C LEU A 172 9.10 9.37 -4.73
N MET A 173 9.77 8.32 -5.25
CA MET A 173 9.72 7.99 -6.68
C MET A 173 8.29 7.72 -7.16
N SER A 174 7.53 6.91 -6.42
CA SER A 174 6.13 6.60 -6.76
C SER A 174 5.23 7.83 -6.69
N VAL A 175 5.40 8.71 -5.70
CA VAL A 175 4.61 9.95 -5.59
C VAL A 175 4.91 10.89 -6.77
N ILE A 176 6.18 11.05 -7.15
CA ILE A 176 6.57 11.86 -8.32
C ILE A 176 5.92 11.30 -9.59
N ASP A 177 6.02 9.99 -9.83
CA ASP A 177 5.42 9.34 -11.00
C ASP A 177 3.89 9.50 -11.02
N ILE A 178 3.22 9.30 -9.88
CA ILE A 178 1.76 9.40 -9.76
C ILE A 178 1.25 10.83 -9.91
N ILE A 179 2.03 11.85 -9.54
CA ILE A 179 1.63 13.25 -9.74
C ILE A 179 1.90 13.70 -11.17
N THR A 180 3.01 13.26 -11.77
CA THR A 180 3.40 13.64 -13.14
C THR A 180 2.52 12.96 -14.20
N TRP A 181 2.08 11.71 -13.97
CA TRP A 181 1.26 10.97 -14.93
C TRP A 181 -0.11 11.64 -15.27
N PRO A 182 -0.91 12.13 -14.29
CA PRO A 182 -2.16 12.87 -14.52
C PRO A 182 -1.97 14.28 -15.09
N HIS A 183 -0.85 14.95 -14.83
CA HIS A 183 -0.61 16.31 -15.36
C HIS A 183 -0.57 16.31 -16.90
N ASN A 184 -0.19 15.17 -17.51
CA ASN A 184 -0.26 14.97 -18.97
C ASN A 184 -1.68 14.72 -19.50
N LYS A 185 -2.69 14.62 -18.62
CA LYS A 185 -4.10 14.32 -18.92
C LYS A 185 -5.07 15.38 -18.40
N ASP A 186 -4.63 16.63 -18.27
CA ASP A 186 -5.44 17.79 -17.84
C ASP A 186 -5.98 17.70 -16.39
N VAL A 187 -5.32 16.92 -15.53
CA VAL A 187 -5.64 16.88 -14.09
C VAL A 187 -4.94 18.03 -13.37
N ARG A 188 -5.72 18.97 -12.82
CA ARG A 188 -5.21 20.19 -12.16
C ARG A 188 -4.38 19.94 -10.91
N TYR A 189 -4.71 18.91 -10.13
CA TYR A 189 -4.00 18.57 -8.90
C TYR A 189 -4.28 17.12 -8.49
N VAL A 190 -3.36 16.53 -7.71
CA VAL A 190 -3.51 15.21 -7.08
C VAL A 190 -3.42 15.38 -5.57
N LEU A 191 -4.38 14.83 -4.83
CA LEU A 191 -4.38 14.88 -3.36
C LEU A 191 -3.47 13.78 -2.80
N THR A 192 -2.22 14.13 -2.45
CA THR A 192 -1.25 13.20 -1.84
C THR A 192 -1.70 12.64 -0.50
N ALA A 193 -2.61 13.34 0.20
CA ALA A 193 -3.28 12.82 1.41
C ALA A 193 -4.08 11.51 1.17
N LYS A 194 -4.32 11.12 -0.09
CA LYS A 194 -4.94 9.84 -0.45
C LYS A 194 -3.92 8.71 -0.70
N LEU A 195 -2.63 9.02 -0.69
CA LEU A 195 -1.53 8.08 -0.88
C LEU A 195 -0.98 7.58 0.48
N ASN A 196 -1.90 7.28 1.42
CA ASN A 196 -1.56 6.81 2.77
C ASN A 196 -2.56 5.73 3.22
N GLN A 197 -2.28 5.08 4.36
CA GLN A 197 -3.15 4.03 4.92
C GLN A 197 -4.07 4.53 6.04
N ASP A 198 -4.14 5.84 6.31
CA ASP A 198 -4.99 6.40 7.36
C ASP A 198 -6.47 5.97 7.25
N PRO A 199 -7.09 5.90 6.05
CA PRO A 199 -8.46 5.41 5.94
C PRO A 199 -8.63 3.97 6.44
N LEU A 200 -7.59 3.13 6.28
CA LEU A 200 -7.59 1.76 6.79
C LEU A 200 -7.46 1.73 8.32
N GLU A 201 -6.61 2.58 8.89
CA GLU A 201 -6.47 2.69 10.35
C GLU A 201 -7.73 3.23 11.02
N ARG A 202 -8.35 4.24 10.40
CA ARG A 202 -9.66 4.76 10.81
C ARG A 202 -10.73 3.68 10.74
N PHE A 203 -10.74 2.86 9.69
CA PHE A 203 -11.63 1.71 9.61
C PHE A 203 -11.42 0.72 10.75
N PHE A 204 -10.17 0.40 11.10
CA PHE A 204 -9.90 -0.43 12.28
C PHE A 204 -10.36 0.22 13.58
N GLY A 205 -10.24 1.54 13.72
CA GLY A 205 -10.81 2.28 14.86
C GLY A 205 -12.33 2.15 14.94
N VAL A 206 -13.03 2.29 13.81
CA VAL A 206 -14.48 2.08 13.74
C VAL A 206 -14.83 0.64 14.13
N VAL A 207 -14.14 -0.37 13.58
CA VAL A 207 -14.39 -1.78 13.93
C VAL A 207 -14.20 -2.03 15.43
N ARG A 208 -13.13 -1.50 16.03
CA ARG A 208 -12.91 -1.61 17.49
C ARG A 208 -14.00 -0.93 18.30
N SER A 209 -14.51 0.22 17.85
CA SER A 209 -15.60 0.92 18.56
C SER A 209 -16.92 0.15 18.64
N PHE A 210 -17.17 -0.82 17.75
CA PHE A 210 -18.33 -1.71 17.86
C PHE A 210 -18.22 -2.72 19.01
N GLY A 211 -16.99 -3.02 19.45
CA GLY A 211 -16.71 -3.93 20.56
C GLY A 211 -16.93 -3.31 21.94
N GLY A 212 -17.14 -1.99 22.04
CA GLY A 212 -17.19 -1.29 23.33
C GLY A 212 -15.88 -1.45 24.08
N ASP A 213 -15.94 -2.05 25.28
CA ASP A 213 -14.77 -2.34 26.12
C ASP A 213 -14.03 -3.64 25.71
N GLU A 214 -14.52 -4.38 24.71
CA GLU A 214 -13.82 -5.54 24.17
C GLU A 214 -12.73 -5.14 23.16
N ASP A 215 -11.51 -4.94 23.67
CA ASP A 215 -10.33 -4.64 22.83
C ASP A 215 -9.89 -5.80 21.91
N HIS A 216 -10.42 -7.01 22.13
CA HIS A 216 -9.99 -8.24 21.45
C HIS A 216 -11.13 -8.89 20.66
N SER A 217 -11.55 -8.26 19.56
CA SER A 217 -12.60 -8.82 18.69
C SER A 217 -12.19 -10.17 18.09
N THR A 218 -13.06 -11.18 18.19
CA THR A 218 -12.85 -12.47 17.50
C THR A 218 -12.96 -12.29 15.98
N ILE A 219 -12.30 -13.15 15.18
CA ILE A 219 -12.38 -13.16 13.70
C ILE A 219 -13.85 -13.17 13.21
N THR A 220 -14.74 -13.90 13.90
CA THR A 220 -16.17 -13.93 13.60
C THR A 220 -16.83 -12.56 13.80
N HIS A 221 -16.51 -11.87 14.90
CA HIS A 221 -17.03 -10.54 15.22
C HIS A 221 -16.52 -9.51 14.20
N PHE A 222 -15.21 -9.54 13.91
CA PHE A 222 -14.62 -8.73 12.85
C PHE A 222 -15.32 -8.97 11.51
N GLY A 223 -15.53 -10.24 11.12
CA GLY A 223 -16.18 -10.59 9.86
C GLY A 223 -17.63 -10.12 9.75
N GLN A 224 -18.37 -10.11 10.86
CA GLN A 224 -19.73 -9.58 10.92
C GLN A 224 -19.74 -8.05 10.76
N ILE A 225 -18.89 -7.34 11.50
CA ILE A 225 -18.77 -5.87 11.40
C ILE A 225 -18.29 -5.47 10.00
N PHE A 226 -17.28 -6.16 9.47
CA PHE A 226 -16.75 -5.91 8.13
C PHE A 226 -17.86 -5.99 7.08
N ARG A 227 -18.72 -7.01 7.13
CA ARG A 227 -19.87 -7.15 6.23
C ARG A 227 -20.86 -6.01 6.41
N LEU A 228 -21.20 -5.68 7.66
CA LEU A 228 -22.12 -4.59 7.97
C LEU A 228 -21.60 -3.27 7.39
N LEU A 229 -20.35 -2.91 7.64
CA LEU A 229 -19.75 -1.65 7.19
C LEU A 229 -19.57 -1.59 5.67
N SER A 230 -19.27 -2.74 5.04
CA SER A 230 -19.16 -2.85 3.58
C SER A 230 -20.49 -2.58 2.87
N LEU A 231 -21.62 -2.93 3.50
CA LEU A 231 -22.97 -2.71 2.94
C LEU A 231 -23.57 -1.37 3.37
N TYR A 232 -23.34 -0.97 4.61
CA TYR A 232 -23.93 0.24 5.19
C TYR A 232 -23.52 1.50 4.42
N THR A 233 -22.26 1.62 4.03
CA THR A 233 -21.75 2.83 3.37
C THR A 233 -22.40 3.04 1.98
N PRO A 234 -22.42 2.04 1.07
CA PRO A 234 -23.17 2.13 -0.18
C PRO A 234 -24.68 2.38 0.03
N LEU A 235 -25.33 1.66 0.96
CA LEU A 235 -26.78 1.80 1.20
C LEU A 235 -27.17 3.18 1.73
N LYS A 236 -26.36 3.76 2.62
CA LYS A 236 -26.57 5.12 3.13
C LYS A 236 -26.43 6.18 2.05
N MET A 237 -25.55 5.96 1.07
CA MET A 237 -25.40 6.84 -0.08
C MET A 237 -26.59 6.70 -1.05
N ALA A 238 -27.03 5.47 -1.32
CA ALA A 238 -28.18 5.19 -2.18
C ALA A 238 -29.49 5.76 -1.63
N THR A 239 -29.71 5.68 -0.31
CA THR A 239 -30.93 6.20 0.33
C THR A 239 -31.02 7.73 0.39
N LYS A 240 -29.92 8.46 0.15
CA LYS A 240 -29.91 9.93 0.11
C LYS A 240 -30.15 10.51 -1.29
N GLY A 241 -30.13 9.68 -2.35
CA GLY A 241 -30.41 10.09 -3.72
C GLY A 241 -31.70 9.43 -4.24
N ASN A 242 -32.38 10.08 -5.19
CA ASN A 242 -33.46 9.42 -5.93
C ASN A 242 -32.83 8.39 -6.89
N CYS A 243 -32.68 7.14 -6.45
CA CYS A 243 -32.20 6.05 -7.30
C CYS A 243 -33.29 5.61 -8.29
N THR A 244 -33.03 5.72 -9.59
CA THR A 244 -33.95 5.35 -10.69
C THR A 244 -33.45 4.16 -11.53
N SER A 245 -32.40 3.48 -11.10
CA SER A 245 -31.78 2.36 -11.84
C SER A 245 -31.95 1.02 -11.15
N GLU A 246 -31.91 -0.06 -11.94
CA GLU A 246 -31.93 -1.46 -11.48
C GLU A 246 -30.86 -1.73 -10.42
N ALA A 247 -31.18 -2.62 -9.48
CA ALA A 247 -30.37 -2.92 -8.31
C ALA A 247 -28.97 -3.41 -8.69
N ASP A 248 -27.95 -2.58 -8.45
CA ASP A 248 -26.56 -3.00 -8.55
C ASP A 248 -26.28 -4.07 -7.48
N PRO A 249 -25.67 -5.23 -7.84
CA PRO A 249 -25.30 -6.24 -6.86
C PRO A 249 -24.13 -5.71 -6.01
N VAL A 250 -24.48 -5.06 -4.90
CA VAL A 250 -23.56 -4.59 -3.86
C VAL A 250 -22.97 -5.81 -3.16
N LEU A 251 -21.87 -6.33 -3.71
CA LEU A 251 -20.91 -7.27 -3.11
C LEU A 251 -21.51 -8.36 -2.21
N VAL A 252 -21.71 -9.52 -2.80
CA VAL A 252 -22.25 -10.71 -2.16
C VAL A 252 -21.27 -11.29 -1.13
N SER A 253 -21.76 -11.50 0.09
CA SER A 253 -21.11 -12.22 1.19
C SER A 253 -20.76 -13.67 0.82
N VAL A 254 -19.66 -14.18 1.40
CA VAL A 254 -19.03 -15.54 1.31
C VAL A 254 -19.99 -16.76 1.36
N LYS A 255 -21.30 -16.57 1.60
CA LYS A 255 -22.29 -17.62 1.83
C LYS A 255 -23.47 -17.69 0.83
N HIS A 256 -23.74 -16.69 -0.01
CA HIS A 256 -24.75 -16.86 -1.07
C HIS A 256 -24.09 -17.59 -2.26
N SER A 257 -24.35 -18.84 -2.63
CA SER A 257 -25.35 -19.82 -2.23
C SER A 257 -24.75 -21.18 -2.57
N LEU A 258 -24.37 -22.01 -1.59
CA LEU A 258 -23.86 -23.36 -1.85
C LEU A 258 -24.92 -24.16 -2.64
N SER A 259 -24.64 -24.44 -3.92
CA SER A 259 -25.39 -25.33 -4.81
C SER A 259 -24.43 -25.97 -5.82
N ALA A 260 -24.90 -26.95 -6.59
CA ALA A 260 -24.13 -27.79 -7.51
C ALA A 260 -23.07 -27.06 -8.38
N LYS A 261 -23.24 -25.77 -8.65
CA LYS A 261 -22.26 -24.88 -9.31
C LYS A 261 -20.89 -24.77 -8.61
N LYS A 262 -20.76 -25.20 -7.34
CA LYS A 262 -19.47 -25.24 -6.61
C LYS A 262 -18.55 -26.39 -7.08
N LEU A 263 -19.10 -27.47 -7.62
CA LEU A 263 -18.28 -28.52 -8.27
C LEU A 263 -17.66 -28.01 -9.59
N GLU A 264 -18.42 -27.26 -10.39
CA GLU A 264 -17.90 -26.64 -11.62
C GLU A 264 -16.91 -25.51 -11.35
N ALA A 265 -17.08 -24.74 -10.27
CA ALA A 265 -16.16 -23.67 -9.90
C ALA A 265 -14.80 -24.20 -9.37
N LEU A 266 -14.75 -25.42 -8.83
CA LEU A 266 -13.50 -26.11 -8.45
C LEU A 266 -12.68 -26.47 -9.70
N SER A 267 -13.32 -26.99 -10.74
CA SER A 267 -12.70 -27.23 -12.05
C SER A 267 -12.21 -25.92 -12.70
N ARG A 268 -12.99 -24.83 -12.62
CA ARG A 268 -12.55 -23.50 -13.09
C ARG A 268 -11.43 -22.89 -12.25
N LYS A 269 -11.32 -23.24 -10.96
CA LYS A 269 -10.24 -22.79 -10.07
C LYS A 269 -8.90 -23.42 -10.46
N GLU A 270 -8.90 -24.66 -10.96
CA GLU A 270 -7.72 -25.31 -11.54
C GLU A 270 -7.28 -24.65 -12.85
N ASP A 271 -8.22 -24.29 -13.73
CA ASP A 271 -7.92 -23.53 -14.96
C ASP A 271 -7.46 -22.09 -14.67
N HIS A 272 -8.07 -21.43 -13.68
CA HIS A 272 -7.66 -20.11 -13.24
C HIS A 272 -6.28 -20.17 -12.56
N GLN A 273 -5.99 -21.20 -11.75
CA GLN A 273 -4.64 -21.44 -11.20
C GLN A 273 -3.61 -21.74 -12.27
N ARG A 274 -3.95 -22.43 -13.37
CA ARG A 274 -3.05 -22.59 -14.52
C ARG A 274 -2.76 -21.26 -15.22
N LYS A 275 -3.79 -20.42 -15.42
CA LYS A 275 -3.61 -19.06 -15.98
C LYS A 275 -2.83 -18.15 -15.03
N LEU A 276 -3.11 -18.22 -13.73
CA LEU A 276 -2.39 -17.48 -12.69
C LEU A 276 -0.93 -17.94 -12.62
N ALA A 277 -0.65 -19.25 -12.71
CA ALA A 277 0.69 -19.80 -12.80
C ALA A 277 1.43 -19.42 -14.08
N THR A 278 0.69 -19.19 -15.19
CA THR A 278 1.28 -18.68 -16.44
C THR A 278 1.65 -17.19 -16.31
N VAL A 279 0.80 -16.39 -15.67
CA VAL A 279 1.07 -14.95 -15.40
C VAL A 279 2.13 -14.77 -14.30
N ILE A 280 2.09 -15.59 -13.26
CA ILE A 280 3.11 -15.67 -12.19
C ILE A 280 4.41 -16.31 -12.71
N GLY A 281 4.39 -17.10 -13.79
CA GLY A 281 5.61 -17.55 -14.45
C GLY A 281 6.24 -16.49 -15.35
N GLN A 282 5.48 -15.45 -15.73
CA GLN A 282 5.94 -14.30 -16.51
C GLN A 282 6.39 -13.13 -15.63
N ILE A 283 5.84 -13.02 -14.43
CA ILE A 283 6.36 -12.17 -13.35
C ILE A 283 7.40 -13.05 -12.65
N GLU A 284 8.70 -12.82 -12.80
CA GLU A 284 9.73 -13.59 -12.05
C GLU A 284 9.56 -13.35 -10.52
N LEU A 285 8.59 -14.01 -9.89
CA LEU A 285 8.47 -14.07 -8.44
C LEU A 285 9.58 -15.00 -7.97
N GLN A 286 10.62 -14.44 -7.37
CA GLN A 286 11.67 -15.24 -6.75
C GLN A 286 11.11 -15.87 -5.47
N GLU A 287 10.95 -17.20 -5.48
CA GLU A 287 10.77 -17.99 -4.25
C GLU A 287 12.14 -18.07 -3.56
N ASP A 288 12.18 -17.74 -2.27
CA ASP A 288 13.35 -18.06 -1.45
C ASP A 288 13.44 -19.59 -1.37
N VAL A 289 14.49 -20.17 -1.96
CA VAL A 289 14.84 -21.56 -1.72
C VAL A 289 15.27 -21.62 -0.26
N ASP A 290 14.42 -22.19 0.60
CA ASP A 290 14.75 -22.50 1.98
C ASP A 290 16.13 -23.20 2.00
N GLY A 291 17.10 -22.50 2.58
CA GLY A 291 18.40 -23.05 2.93
C GLY A 291 18.27 -23.98 4.12
N ASP A 292 17.51 -25.08 3.98
CA ASP A 292 17.68 -26.27 4.79
C ASP A 292 18.71 -27.16 4.09
N ALA A 293 19.97 -26.91 4.44
CA ALA A 293 21.07 -27.84 4.18
C ALA A 293 21.90 -27.99 5.46
N LEU A 294 21.49 -29.01 6.24
CA LEU A 294 22.19 -29.72 7.32
C LEU A 294 22.41 -29.00 8.67
#